data_AF-A0A7W7KF89-F1
#
_entry.id   AF-A0A7W7KF89-F1
#
_cell.length_a   1.000
_cell.length_b   1.000
_cell.length_c   1.000
_cell.angle_alpha   90.00
_cell.angle_beta   90.00
_cell.angle_gamma   90.00
#
_symmetry.space_group_name_H-M   'P 1'
#
loop_
_entity.id
_entity.type
_entity.pdbx_description
1 polymer ?
#
loop_
_entity_poly.entity_id
_entity_poly.type
_entity_poly.pdbx_seq_one_letter_code
_entity_poly.pdbx_strand_id
1 'polypeptide(L)'
;MTPLERAARRLCELDGHRDGATINGITLWQDYLPKARAVLLSLREPSDAMLLAADSLPCSIGTAGHWKAMVEAALNETDRTA
;
A
#
# COMPACT_ATOMS: atom_id res chain seq x y z
N MET A 1 -4.77 10.26 4.87
CA MET A 1 -3.92 9.07 5.05
C MET A 1 -4.09 8.16 3.87
N THR A 2 -3.12 8.24 2.97
CA THR A 2 -3.05 7.41 1.77
C THR A 2 -2.77 5.94 2.13
N PRO A 3 -3.09 4.97 1.25
CA PRO A 3 -2.68 3.58 1.42
C PRO A 3 -1.17 3.41 1.60
N LEU A 4 -0.37 4.24 0.90
CA LEU A 4 1.08 4.24 1.00
C LEU A 4 1.56 4.68 2.40
N GLU A 5 0.99 5.76 2.94
CA GLU A 5 1.28 6.20 4.31
C GLU A 5 0.88 5.13 5.32
N ARG A 6 -0.32 4.57 5.20
CA ARG A 6 -0.80 3.49 6.09
C ARG A 6 0.14 2.29 6.08
N ALA A 7 0.64 1.88 4.91
CA ALA A 7 1.61 0.79 4.79
C ALA A 7 2.96 1.16 5.43
N ALA A 8 3.45 2.39 5.21
CA ALA A 8 4.70 2.86 5.81
C ALA A 8 4.64 2.91 7.34
N ARG A 9 3.53 3.41 7.92
CA ARG A 9 3.29 3.39 9.37
C ARG A 9 3.29 1.97 9.93
N ARG A 10 2.62 1.02 9.26
CA ARG A 10 2.63 -0.39 9.69
C ARG A 10 4.02 -1.03 9.65
N LEU A 11 4.84 -0.72 8.65
CA LEU A 11 6.23 -1.19 8.60
C LEU A 11 7.08 -0.57 9.71
N CYS A 12 6.85 0.70 10.03
CA CYS A 12 7.51 1.38 11.14
C CYS A 12 7.13 0.78 12.51
N GLU A 13 5.84 0.45 12.70
CA GLU A 13 5.36 -0.27 13.89
C GLU A 13 5.96 -1.67 14.01
N LEU A 14 6.11 -2.39 12.89
CA LEU A 14 6.71 -3.72 12.84
C LEU A 14 8.16 -3.71 13.35
N ASP A 15 8.92 -2.66 13.05
CA ASP A 15 10.29 -2.46 13.53
C ASP A 15 10.36 -1.97 15.00
N GLY A 16 9.21 -1.87 15.70
CA GLY A 16 9.13 -1.55 17.12
C GLY A 16 9.08 -0.06 17.44
N HIS A 17 8.90 0.79 16.43
CA HIS A 17 8.76 2.22 16.62
C HIS A 17 7.31 2.61 16.92
N ARG A 18 7.11 3.53 17.87
CA ARG A 18 5.78 4.05 18.21
C ARG A 18 5.26 4.94 17.09
N ASP A 19 3.93 4.95 16.92
CA ASP A 19 3.29 5.89 16.01
C ASP A 19 3.60 7.33 16.44
N GLY A 20 4.08 8.14 15.50
CA GLY A 20 4.57 9.50 15.79
C GLY A 20 5.99 9.60 16.38
N ALA A 21 6.78 8.53 16.43
CA ALA A 21 8.21 8.64 16.74
C ALA A 21 8.89 9.58 15.73
N THR A 22 9.69 10.54 16.23
CA THR A 22 10.38 11.52 15.40
C THR A 22 11.90 11.45 15.58
N ILE A 23 12.62 11.64 14.49
CA ILE A 23 14.08 11.86 14.48
C ILE A 23 14.33 13.15 13.69
N ASN A 24 15.05 14.10 14.29
CA ASN A 24 15.33 15.41 13.68
C ASN A 24 14.08 16.18 13.21
N GLY A 25 12.95 16.02 13.90
CA GLY A 25 11.68 16.66 13.56
C GLY A 25 10.89 15.98 12.44
N ILE A 26 11.39 14.90 11.87
CA ILE A 26 10.70 14.09 10.85
C ILE A 26 10.10 12.87 11.52
N THR A 27 8.84 12.55 11.21
CA THR A 27 8.21 11.32 11.68
C THR A 27 8.84 10.11 11.01
N LEU A 28 9.32 9.17 11.82
CA LEU A 28 10.15 8.05 11.41
C LEU A 28 9.49 7.15 10.35
N TRP A 29 8.16 7.06 10.34
CA TRP A 29 7.44 6.28 9.32
C TRP A 29 7.70 6.78 7.90
N GLN A 30 8.09 8.04 7.69
CA GLN A 30 8.37 8.58 6.36
C GLN A 30 9.56 7.85 5.69
N ASP A 31 10.54 7.39 6.48
CA ASP A 31 11.67 6.59 5.97
C ASP A 31 11.23 5.21 5.45
N TYR A 32 10.01 4.78 5.80
CA TYR A 32 9.42 3.52 5.33
C TYR A 32 8.61 3.69 4.03
N LEU A 33 8.40 4.92 3.54
CA LEU A 33 7.69 5.17 2.27
C LEU A 33 8.30 4.42 1.08
N PRO A 34 9.64 4.37 0.88
CA PRO A 34 10.23 3.58 -0.20
C PRO A 34 9.98 2.07 -0.05
N LYS A 35 10.04 1.54 1.18
CA LYS A 35 9.76 0.12 1.47
C LYS A 35 8.30 -0.22 1.20
N ALA A 36 7.36 0.63 1.65
CA ALA A 36 5.94 0.47 1.40
C ALA A 36 5.62 0.53 -0.11
N ARG A 37 6.26 1.45 -0.84
CA ARG A 37 6.14 1.55 -2.31
C ARG A 37 6.63 0.28 -3.00
N ALA A 38 7.77 -0.28 -2.56
CA ALA A 38 8.27 -1.54 -3.10
C ALA A 38 7.28 -2.70 -2.92
N VAL A 39 6.68 -2.82 -1.73
CA VAL A 39 5.65 -3.85 -1.46
C VAL A 39 4.44 -3.67 -2.38
N LEU A 40 3.92 -2.46 -2.52
CA LEU A 40 2.78 -2.19 -3.41
C LEU A 40 3.12 -2.48 -4.87
N LEU A 41 4.32 -2.14 -5.33
CA LEU A 41 4.78 -2.48 -6.68
C LEU A 41 4.90 -3.99 -6.90
N SER A 42 5.39 -4.75 -5.91
CA SER A 42 5.40 -6.22 -5.98
C SER A 42 4.00 -6.80 -6.06
N LEU A 43 3.03 -6.19 -5.38
CA LEU A 43 1.62 -6.59 -5.43
C LEU A 43 0.90 -6.13 -6.68
N ARG A 44 1.50 -5.25 -7.52
CA ARG A 44 0.82 -4.70 -8.71
C ARG A 44 0.37 -5.79 -9.68
N GLU A 45 1.18 -6.83 -9.82
CA GLU A 45 0.85 -7.99 -10.64
C GLU A 45 0.30 -9.09 -9.72
N PRO A 46 -1.02 -9.39 -9.76
CA PRO A 46 -1.63 -10.35 -8.87
C PRO A 46 -1.17 -11.77 -9.21
N SER A 47 -1.06 -12.63 -8.19
CA SER A 47 -0.78 -14.06 -8.42
C SER A 47 -2.02 -14.83 -8.88
N ASP A 48 -1.82 -16.02 -9.45
CA ASP A 48 -2.92 -16.91 -9.85
C ASP A 48 -3.87 -17.20 -8.69
N ALA A 49 -3.35 -17.38 -7.47
CA ALA A 49 -4.17 -17.60 -6.29
C ALA A 49 -5.07 -16.40 -5.95
N MET A 50 -4.59 -15.17 -6.17
CA MET A 50 -5.38 -13.95 -5.98
C MET A 50 -6.49 -13.83 -7.03
N LEU A 51 -6.18 -14.17 -8.29
CA LEU A 51 -7.15 -14.17 -9.37
C LEU A 51 -8.24 -15.23 -9.15
N LEU A 52 -7.84 -16.47 -8.80
CA LEU A 52 -8.78 -17.55 -8.45
C LEU A 52 -9.71 -17.17 -7.29
N ALA A 53 -9.17 -16.50 -6.27
CA ALA A 53 -9.98 -16.03 -5.14
C ALA A 53 -11.04 -15.00 -5.58
N ALA A 54 -10.69 -14.09 -6.49
CA ALA A 54 -11.63 -13.12 -7.03
C ALA A 54 -12.66 -13.75 -7.98
N ASP A 55 -12.24 -14.70 -8.82
CA ASP A 55 -13.12 -15.39 -9.77
C ASP A 55 -14.19 -16.23 -9.06
N SER A 56 -13.92 -16.65 -7.82
CA SER A 56 -14.90 -17.33 -6.97
C SER A 56 -16.06 -16.43 -6.51
N LEU A 57 -15.94 -15.11 -6.68
CA LEU A 57 -17.00 -14.15 -6.34
C LEU A 57 -17.93 -13.92 -7.54
N PRO A 58 -19.25 -13.70 -7.30
CA PRO A 58 -20.17 -13.31 -8.36
C PRO A 58 -19.73 -12.01 -9.06
N CYS A 59 -19.83 -11.95 -10.38
CA CYS A 59 -19.57 -10.76 -11.22
C CYS A 59 -18.10 -10.31 -11.34
N SER A 60 -17.13 -11.20 -11.17
CA SER A 60 -15.69 -10.98 -11.35
C SER A 60 -15.26 -10.87 -12.82
N ILE A 61 -15.61 -9.77 -13.49
CA ILE A 61 -15.09 -9.46 -14.83
C ILE A 61 -13.97 -8.43 -14.72
N GLY A 62 -12.83 -8.71 -15.36
CA GLY A 62 -11.71 -7.75 -15.44
C GLY A 62 -10.91 -7.57 -14.16
N THR A 63 -10.96 -8.55 -13.23
CA THR A 63 -10.30 -8.50 -11.92
C THR A 63 -8.84 -8.03 -11.98
N ALA A 64 -8.02 -8.62 -12.86
CA ALA A 64 -6.61 -8.25 -12.96
C ALA A 64 -6.40 -6.77 -13.31
N GLY A 65 -7.23 -6.24 -14.21
CA GLY A 65 -7.21 -4.82 -14.59
C GLY A 65 -7.63 -3.91 -13.45
N HIS A 66 -8.73 -4.24 -12.76
CA HIS A 66 -9.21 -3.48 -11.59
C HIS A 66 -8.18 -3.48 -10.46
N TRP A 67 -7.59 -4.64 -10.16
CA TRP A 67 -6.53 -4.78 -9.16
C TRP A 67 -5.35 -3.87 -9.45
N LYS A 68 -4.81 -3.94 -10.68
CA LYS A 68 -3.70 -3.09 -11.11
C LYS A 68 -4.05 -1.60 -11.01
N ALA A 69 -5.25 -1.21 -11.43
CA ALA A 69 -5.73 0.15 -11.33
C ALA A 69 -5.83 0.64 -9.87
N MET A 70 -6.27 -0.21 -8.94
CA MET A 70 -6.33 0.10 -7.51
C MET A 70 -4.93 0.30 -6.91
N VAL A 71 -3.96 -0.54 -7.27
CA VAL A 71 -2.57 -0.41 -6.80
C VAL A 71 -1.93 0.88 -7.35
N GLU A 72 -2.14 1.19 -8.63
CA GLU A 72 -1.66 2.44 -9.23
C GLU A 72 -2.33 3.67 -8.60
N ALA A 73 -3.64 3.61 -8.30
CA ALA A 73 -4.32 4.67 -7.56
C ALA A 73 -3.71 4.86 -6.16
N ALA A 74 -3.45 3.77 -5.44
CA ALA A 74 -2.82 3.80 -4.11
C ALA A 74 -1.39 4.39 -4.13
N LEU A 75 -0.64 4.19 -5.21
CA LEU A 75 0.72 4.71 -5.38
C LEU A 75 0.79 6.19 -5.76
N ASN A 76 -0.26 6.70 -6.40
CA ASN A 76 -0.35 8.05 -6.94
C ASN A 76 -1.26 8.98 -6.13
N GLU A 77 -1.99 8.45 -5.14
CA GLU A 77 -2.76 9.26 -4.21
C GLU A 77 -1.82 10.18 -3.42
N THR A 78 -1.95 11.48 -3.65
CA THR A 78 -1.40 12.52 -2.79
C THR A 78 -2.45 12.90 -1.76
N ASP A 79 -2.06 13.07 -0.49
CA ASP A 79 -2.98 13.52 0.55
C ASP A 79 -3.62 14.84 0.11
N ARG A 80 -4.92 14.80 -0.19
CA ARG A 80 -5.72 15.98 -0.54
C ARG A 80 -6.14 16.70 0.74
N THR A 81 -5.16 17.10 1.54
CA THR A 81 -5.32 17.96 2.71
C THR A 81 -3.95 18.52 3.06
N ALA A 82 -3.64 19.67 2.43
CA ALA A 82 -2.87 20.72 3.06
C ALA A 82 -3.87 21.69 3.72
#